data_AF-A0A3N4NI94-F1
#
_entry.id   AF-A0A3N4NI94-F1
#
_cell.length_a   1.000
_cell.length_b   1.000
_cell.length_c   1.000
_cell.angle_alpha   90.00
_cell.angle_beta   90.00
_cell.angle_gamma   90.00
#
_symmetry.space_group_name_H-M   'P 1'
#
loop_
_entity.id
_entity.type
_entity.pdbx_description
1 polymer ?
#
loop_
_entity_poly.entity_id
_entity_poly.type
_entity_poly.pdbx_seq_one_letter_code
_entity_poly.pdbx_strand_id
1 'polypeptide(L)'
;MISRRSLLKTLPLVGVAAGVNAKLSWAAAISSDNFATKLTFIPPSGSCDCHVHVFDPEHFPFAEERVYTPDHAPISDLERHLKELHMDRVVLIQPSPYGTDNRCMLNAIQVLGQKKARGVAVVDDDISSEELLKLHEQGVRGLRLNMEARAGGKLSAEESGNYLKRMAGKISSLGWHLQIYTSLHEIAELSATITTLPVPVVIDHLGKLKAEEGVQQQGFSELLTLLDSDNVYVKLSALYRVTKDSTWQNVRPFIDALVSRKPERLLWASDWPHTMPAPGKKRTKEGIEYFYPVDDISILNAFGSWLTSKEICTQIFVINPTRLYWTI
;
A
#
# COMPACT_ATOMS: atom_id res chain seq x y z
N MET A 1 -11.57 22.53 28.76
CA MET A 1 -10.14 22.14 28.61
C MET A 1 -9.86 21.00 29.56
N ILE A 2 -9.77 19.77 29.04
CA ILE A 2 -9.36 18.56 29.77
C ILE A 2 -8.32 17.88 28.89
N SER A 3 -7.13 17.65 29.43
CA SER A 3 -5.92 17.26 28.69
C SER A 3 -5.83 15.74 28.46
N ARG A 4 -5.16 15.36 27.36
CA ARG A 4 -4.97 14.01 26.78
C ARG A 4 -4.20 12.99 27.65
N ARG A 5 -4.33 12.98 28.98
CA ARG A 5 -3.49 12.13 29.87
C ARG A 5 -4.20 11.12 30.79
N SER A 6 -5.48 10.81 30.61
CA SER A 6 -6.19 9.90 31.54
C SER A 6 -6.78 8.59 30.98
N LEU A 7 -6.51 8.18 29.74
CA LEU A 7 -7.14 6.98 29.14
C LEU A 7 -6.37 5.66 29.34
N LEU A 8 -5.56 5.52 30.40
CA LEU A 8 -4.74 4.31 30.63
C LEU A 8 -4.84 3.66 32.01
N LYS A 9 -5.92 3.91 32.77
CA LYS A 9 -6.18 3.15 34.00
C LYS A 9 -7.69 3.02 34.25
N THR A 10 -8.26 1.85 33.91
CA THR A 10 -9.28 1.12 34.69
C THR A 10 -9.78 -0.08 33.88
N LEU A 11 -9.33 -1.27 34.25
CA LEU A 11 -10.04 -2.53 34.02
C LEU A 11 -10.89 -2.82 35.26
N PRO A 12 -12.16 -3.24 35.12
CA PRO A 12 -12.77 -4.15 36.07
C PRO A 12 -12.84 -5.56 35.47
N LEU A 13 -12.47 -6.55 36.29
CA LEU A 13 -12.82 -7.95 36.11
C LEU A 13 -14.34 -8.09 35.93
N VAL A 14 -14.79 -8.77 34.88
CA VAL A 14 -16.13 -9.34 34.81
C VAL A 14 -15.99 -10.84 34.53
N GLY A 15 -16.62 -11.62 35.40
CA GLY A 15 -16.55 -13.07 35.47
C GLY A 15 -17.23 -13.78 34.30
N VAL A 16 -16.85 -15.05 34.15
CA VAL A 16 -17.31 -15.98 33.13
C VAL A 16 -18.74 -16.44 33.41
N ALA A 17 -19.63 -16.26 32.45
CA ALA A 17 -20.81 -17.12 32.26
C ALA A 17 -21.23 -17.16 30.77
N ALA A 18 -20.99 -18.33 30.16
CA ALA A 18 -21.68 -18.98 29.05
C ALA A 18 -22.08 -18.18 27.78
N GLY A 19 -21.38 -18.48 26.68
CA GLY A 19 -22.04 -19.11 25.53
C GLY A 19 -22.61 -18.22 24.43
N VAL A 20 -21.76 -17.46 23.75
CA VAL A 20 -21.91 -17.19 22.30
C VAL A 20 -20.51 -17.22 21.69
N ASN A 21 -20.29 -18.12 20.73
CA ASN A 21 -19.09 -18.21 19.92
C ASN A 21 -19.03 -16.99 18.99
N ALA A 22 -18.51 -15.87 19.48
CA ALA A 22 -18.13 -14.74 18.64
C ALA A 22 -16.60 -14.65 18.69
N LYS A 23 -15.93 -15.45 17.86
CA LYS A 23 -14.63 -15.05 17.33
C LYS A 23 -14.89 -13.84 16.42
N LEU A 24 -15.15 -12.68 17.03
CA LEU A 24 -14.92 -11.41 16.34
C LEU A 24 -13.43 -11.44 15.99
N SER A 25 -13.12 -11.61 14.69
CA SER A 25 -11.76 -11.37 14.21
C SER A 25 -11.37 -9.98 14.69
N TRP A 26 -10.16 -9.82 15.20
CA TRP A 26 -9.77 -8.50 15.68
C TRP A 26 -9.80 -7.49 14.52
N ALA A 27 -9.62 -7.95 13.27
CA ALA A 27 -9.91 -7.24 12.01
C ALA A 27 -11.30 -6.57 11.94
N ALA A 28 -12.37 -7.17 12.50
CA ALA A 28 -13.68 -6.53 12.61
C ALA A 28 -13.70 -5.36 13.61
N ALA A 29 -12.71 -5.26 14.50
CA ALA A 29 -12.48 -4.10 15.35
C ALA A 29 -11.43 -3.13 14.75
N ILE A 30 -11.11 -3.26 13.46
CA ILE A 30 -10.14 -2.40 12.75
C ILE A 30 -10.67 -2.01 11.37
N SER A 31 -11.90 -2.40 11.02
CA SER A 31 -12.66 -1.72 9.97
C SER A 31 -12.93 -0.28 10.39
N SER A 32 -13.22 0.59 9.41
CA SER A 32 -13.55 1.98 9.68
C SER A 32 -14.75 2.14 10.63
N ASP A 33 -15.56 1.08 10.78
CA ASP A 33 -16.64 0.94 11.76
C ASP A 33 -16.25 1.27 13.22
N ASN A 34 -14.97 1.13 13.58
CA ASN A 34 -14.50 1.47 14.93
C ASN A 34 -14.20 2.95 15.14
N PHE A 35 -14.25 3.74 14.07
CA PHE A 35 -14.16 5.19 14.12
C PHE A 35 -15.54 5.80 13.91
N ALA A 36 -15.89 6.83 14.68
CA ALA A 36 -17.15 7.55 14.54
C ALA A 36 -17.17 8.53 13.34
N THR A 37 -16.13 8.51 12.51
CA THR A 37 -15.95 9.44 11.40
C THR A 37 -16.94 9.11 10.29
N LYS A 38 -17.75 10.09 9.91
CA LYS A 38 -18.68 9.96 8.79
C LYS A 38 -17.97 10.28 7.48
N LEU A 39 -18.20 9.49 6.45
CA LEU A 39 -17.73 9.77 5.11
C LEU A 39 -18.43 11.04 4.58
N THR A 40 -17.63 12.04 4.19
CA THR A 40 -18.10 13.30 3.60
C THR A 40 -17.63 13.49 2.16
N PHE A 41 -16.62 12.72 1.73
CA PHE A 41 -16.16 12.66 0.35
C PHE A 41 -16.46 11.29 -0.26
N ILE A 42 -17.21 11.28 -1.36
CA ILE A 42 -17.48 10.06 -2.14
C ILE A 42 -16.56 10.09 -3.37
N PRO A 43 -15.64 9.12 -3.53
CA PRO A 43 -14.81 9.01 -4.73
C PRO A 43 -15.64 8.90 -6.01
N PRO A 44 -15.12 9.35 -7.17
CA PRO A 44 -15.80 9.15 -8.45
C PRO A 44 -16.00 7.65 -8.75
N SER A 45 -17.09 7.31 -9.44
CA SER A 45 -17.29 5.93 -9.91
C SER A 45 -16.12 5.46 -10.78
N GLY A 46 -15.76 4.20 -10.62
CA GLY A 46 -14.54 3.60 -11.15
C GLY A 46 -13.31 3.81 -10.25
N SER A 47 -13.47 4.39 -9.06
CA SER A 47 -12.41 4.59 -8.08
C SER A 47 -11.66 3.28 -7.78
N CYS A 48 -10.37 3.39 -7.53
CA CYS A 48 -9.51 2.24 -7.25
C CYS A 48 -8.69 2.47 -5.97
N ASP A 49 -8.75 1.52 -5.05
CA ASP A 49 -7.73 1.40 -4.00
C ASP A 49 -6.50 0.69 -4.56
N CYS A 50 -5.39 1.40 -4.73
CA CYS A 50 -4.23 0.88 -5.45
C CYS A 50 -3.22 0.12 -4.56
N HIS A 51 -3.51 -0.14 -3.29
CA HIS A 51 -2.60 -0.86 -2.40
C HIS A 51 -3.35 -1.47 -1.22
N VAL A 52 -3.66 -2.76 -1.31
CA VAL A 52 -4.16 -3.55 -0.18
C VAL A 52 -3.46 -4.90 -0.11
N HIS A 53 -3.54 -5.55 1.05
CA HIS A 53 -3.07 -6.91 1.28
C HIS A 53 -4.21 -7.77 1.83
N VAL A 54 -4.17 -9.08 1.59
CA VAL A 54 -5.04 -10.05 2.27
C VAL A 54 -4.17 -11.05 3.02
N PHE A 55 -4.68 -11.55 4.14
CA PHE A 55 -3.99 -12.53 4.97
C PHE A 55 -4.97 -13.63 5.38
N ASP A 56 -4.72 -14.85 4.92
CA ASP A 56 -5.51 -16.05 5.23
C ASP A 56 -4.61 -17.26 5.50
N PRO A 57 -3.92 -17.30 6.66
CA PRO A 57 -2.95 -18.34 6.99
C PRO A 57 -3.54 -19.74 7.15
N GLU A 58 -4.87 -19.85 7.33
CA GLU A 58 -5.55 -21.14 7.46
C GLU A 58 -5.56 -21.91 6.12
N HIS A 59 -5.73 -21.21 5.00
CA HIS A 59 -5.74 -21.82 3.66
C HIS A 59 -4.43 -21.64 2.90
N PHE A 60 -3.70 -20.56 3.16
CA PHE A 60 -2.43 -20.24 2.53
C PHE A 60 -1.41 -20.00 3.64
N PRO A 61 -0.55 -20.98 3.98
CA PRO A 61 0.41 -20.81 5.07
C PRO A 61 1.40 -19.67 4.79
N PHE A 62 1.81 -18.96 5.84
CA PHE A 62 2.88 -17.98 5.72
C PHE A 62 4.22 -18.66 5.44
N ALA A 63 5.13 -17.90 4.83
CA ALA A 63 6.49 -18.34 4.57
C ALA A 63 7.27 -18.50 5.88
N GLU A 64 8.24 -19.42 5.89
CA GLU A 64 8.99 -19.77 7.10
C GLU A 64 10.01 -18.68 7.45
N GLU A 65 10.54 -18.01 6.43
CA GLU A 65 11.50 -16.91 6.50
C GLU A 65 10.88 -15.55 6.85
N ARG A 66 9.56 -15.48 7.06
CA ARG A 66 8.86 -14.23 7.38
C ARG A 66 9.45 -13.56 8.63
N VAL A 67 9.50 -12.24 8.59
CA VAL A 67 9.99 -11.41 9.71
C VAL A 67 8.91 -11.18 10.78
N TYR A 68 7.63 -11.30 10.40
CA TYR A 68 6.49 -11.13 11.30
C TYR A 68 5.29 -11.98 10.90
N THR A 69 4.40 -12.24 11.86
CA THR A 69 3.13 -12.94 11.63
C THR A 69 1.98 -11.95 11.78
N PRO A 70 1.32 -11.51 10.70
CA PRO A 70 0.14 -10.63 10.79
C PRO A 70 -1.09 -11.39 11.32
N ASP A 71 -2.06 -10.64 11.82
CA ASP A 71 -3.40 -11.16 12.11
C ASP A 71 -4.16 -11.55 10.81
N HIS A 72 -5.32 -12.20 10.97
CA HIS A 72 -6.18 -12.60 9.85
C HIS A 72 -6.86 -11.40 9.20
N ALA A 73 -6.78 -11.27 7.87
CA ALA A 73 -7.46 -10.24 7.08
C ALA A 73 -8.08 -10.88 5.82
N PRO A 74 -9.26 -11.51 5.95
CA PRO A 74 -9.88 -12.26 4.87
C PRO A 74 -10.46 -11.34 3.78
N ILE A 75 -10.74 -11.94 2.61
CA ILE A 75 -11.35 -11.24 1.46
C ILE A 75 -12.69 -10.59 1.84
N SER A 76 -13.48 -11.20 2.72
CA SER A 76 -14.77 -10.65 3.17
C SER A 76 -14.62 -9.33 3.94
N ASP A 77 -13.52 -9.16 4.67
CA ASP A 77 -13.24 -7.91 5.39
C ASP A 77 -12.72 -6.84 4.41
N LEU A 78 -11.94 -7.24 3.40
CA LEU A 78 -11.58 -6.36 2.29
C LEU A 78 -12.82 -5.87 1.51
N GLU A 79 -13.78 -6.74 1.20
CA GLU A 79 -15.02 -6.35 0.52
C GLU A 79 -15.82 -5.32 1.33
N ARG A 80 -15.84 -5.47 2.66
CA ARG A 80 -16.47 -4.51 3.56
C ARG A 80 -15.75 -3.16 3.53
N HIS A 81 -14.42 -3.19 3.66
CA HIS A 81 -13.56 -2.01 3.57
C HIS A 81 -13.76 -1.23 2.27
N LEU A 82 -13.72 -1.91 1.12
CA LEU A 82 -13.94 -1.28 -0.18
C LEU A 82 -15.34 -0.67 -0.29
N LYS A 83 -16.36 -1.32 0.27
CA LYS A 83 -17.73 -0.82 0.31
C LYS A 83 -17.85 0.44 1.18
N GLU A 84 -17.23 0.46 2.36
CA GLU A 84 -17.20 1.62 3.26
C GLU A 84 -16.54 2.83 2.61
N LEU A 85 -15.49 2.62 1.82
CA LEU A 85 -14.76 3.68 1.12
C LEU A 85 -15.33 4.02 -0.27
N HIS A 86 -16.39 3.34 -0.72
CA HIS A 86 -16.95 3.47 -2.07
C HIS A 86 -15.88 3.28 -3.17
N MET A 87 -15.07 2.23 -3.04
CA MET A 87 -14.06 1.81 -4.01
C MET A 87 -14.60 0.73 -4.94
N ASP A 88 -14.63 1.01 -6.25
CA ASP A 88 -15.15 0.07 -7.24
C ASP A 88 -14.13 -0.99 -7.68
N ARG A 89 -12.83 -0.67 -7.52
CA ARG A 89 -11.70 -1.51 -7.93
C ARG A 89 -10.60 -1.55 -6.88
N VAL A 90 -9.75 -2.57 -6.98
CA VAL A 90 -8.67 -2.81 -6.03
C VAL A 90 -7.42 -3.41 -6.68
N VAL A 91 -6.26 -3.03 -6.17
CA VAL A 91 -4.98 -3.65 -6.50
C VAL A 91 -4.43 -4.36 -5.26
N LEU A 92 -4.43 -5.69 -5.32
CA LEU A 92 -3.87 -6.57 -4.30
C LEU A 92 -2.36 -6.64 -4.47
N ILE A 93 -1.64 -6.40 -3.39
CA ILE A 93 -0.19 -6.41 -3.37
C ILE A 93 0.26 -7.62 -2.56
N GLN A 94 1.15 -8.43 -3.10
CA GLN A 94 1.73 -9.55 -2.38
C GLN A 94 2.49 -9.05 -1.13
N PRO A 95 2.08 -9.43 0.09
CA PRO A 95 2.73 -8.98 1.31
C PRO A 95 3.89 -9.91 1.68
N SER A 96 4.93 -9.35 2.32
CA SER A 96 6.17 -10.09 2.62
C SER A 96 6.02 -11.33 3.52
N PRO A 97 5.00 -11.49 4.41
CA PRO A 97 4.81 -12.73 5.16
C PRO A 97 4.57 -13.96 4.30
N TYR A 98 4.15 -13.81 3.05
CA TYR A 98 3.97 -14.90 2.10
C TYR A 98 5.19 -15.15 1.19
N GLY A 99 6.24 -14.34 1.28
CA GLY A 99 7.38 -14.45 0.39
C GLY A 99 6.95 -14.38 -1.08
N THR A 100 7.38 -15.36 -1.89
CA THR A 100 7.04 -15.50 -3.31
C THR A 100 5.80 -16.37 -3.57
N ASP A 101 5.13 -16.86 -2.52
CA ASP A 101 3.87 -17.60 -2.63
C ASP A 101 2.69 -16.63 -2.83
N ASN A 102 2.34 -16.40 -4.10
CA ASN A 102 1.29 -15.46 -4.48
C ASN A 102 -0.14 -16.05 -4.36
N ARG A 103 -0.32 -17.30 -3.91
CA ARG A 103 -1.62 -18.00 -3.99
C ARG A 103 -2.75 -17.29 -3.24
N CYS A 104 -2.47 -16.70 -2.08
CA CYS A 104 -3.47 -15.93 -1.32
C CYS A 104 -3.96 -14.70 -2.11
N MET A 105 -3.02 -13.92 -2.68
CA MET A 105 -3.33 -12.77 -3.54
C MET A 105 -4.10 -13.19 -4.80
N LEU A 106 -3.67 -14.26 -5.47
CA LEU A 106 -4.30 -14.75 -6.70
C LEU A 106 -5.72 -15.27 -6.44
N ASN A 107 -5.94 -15.94 -5.30
CA ASN A 107 -7.27 -16.35 -4.87
C ASN A 107 -8.19 -15.13 -4.66
N ALA A 108 -7.70 -14.07 -4.02
CA ALA A 108 -8.47 -12.84 -3.87
C ALA A 108 -8.84 -12.19 -5.21
N ILE A 109 -7.93 -12.18 -6.20
CA ILE A 109 -8.25 -11.71 -7.56
C ILE A 109 -9.33 -12.59 -8.21
N GLN A 110 -9.25 -13.91 -8.04
CA GLN A 110 -10.22 -14.85 -8.58
C GLN A 110 -11.61 -14.64 -7.98
N VAL A 111 -11.71 -14.50 -6.65
CA VAL A 111 -12.98 -14.31 -5.92
C VAL A 111 -13.63 -12.97 -6.28
N LEU A 112 -12.85 -11.88 -6.28
CA LEU A 112 -13.36 -10.53 -6.59
C LEU A 112 -13.65 -10.33 -8.09
N GLY A 113 -12.97 -11.10 -8.94
CA GLY A 113 -13.05 -11.03 -10.38
C GLY A 113 -12.15 -9.95 -10.99
N GLN A 114 -11.52 -10.30 -12.11
CA GLN A 114 -10.54 -9.47 -12.81
C GLN A 114 -11.05 -8.12 -13.35
N LYS A 115 -12.38 -7.93 -13.44
CA LYS A 115 -12.97 -6.62 -13.74
C LYS A 115 -12.79 -5.62 -12.59
N LYS A 116 -12.72 -6.12 -11.35
CA LYS A 116 -12.57 -5.33 -10.12
C LYS A 116 -11.18 -5.40 -9.53
N ALA A 117 -10.48 -6.53 -9.67
CA ALA A 117 -9.21 -6.78 -8.99
C ALA A 117 -8.03 -7.04 -9.94
N ARG A 118 -6.88 -6.47 -9.58
CA ARG A 118 -5.56 -6.73 -10.20
C ARG A 118 -4.52 -7.01 -9.12
N GLY A 119 -3.39 -7.60 -9.52
CA GLY A 119 -2.32 -8.00 -8.61
C GLY A 119 -0.97 -7.36 -8.91
N VAL A 120 -0.15 -7.22 -7.87
CA VAL A 120 1.30 -6.98 -7.98
C VAL A 120 2.02 -8.07 -7.17
N ALA A 121 2.73 -8.94 -7.88
CA ALA A 121 3.32 -10.15 -7.30
C ALA A 121 4.72 -9.89 -6.71
N VAL A 122 5.16 -10.78 -5.83
CA VAL A 122 6.59 -10.93 -5.49
C VAL A 122 7.01 -12.30 -6.03
N VAL A 123 8.16 -12.35 -6.71
CA VAL A 123 8.63 -13.54 -7.42
C VAL A 123 10.10 -13.76 -7.14
N ASP A 124 10.55 -15.00 -7.33
CA ASP A 124 11.97 -15.33 -7.26
C ASP A 124 12.76 -14.64 -8.38
N ASP A 125 14.02 -14.34 -8.09
CA ASP A 125 14.93 -13.63 -9.00
C ASP A 125 15.12 -14.35 -10.34
N ASP A 126 14.94 -15.66 -10.38
CA ASP A 126 15.11 -16.56 -11.53
C ASP A 126 13.78 -16.96 -12.20
N ILE A 127 12.64 -16.38 -11.78
CA ILE A 127 11.32 -16.62 -12.37
C ILE A 127 11.35 -16.66 -13.90
N SER A 128 10.70 -17.67 -14.48
CA SER A 128 10.65 -17.88 -15.92
C SER A 128 9.60 -17.00 -16.61
N SER A 129 9.77 -16.77 -17.92
CA SER A 129 8.76 -16.06 -18.71
C SER A 129 7.41 -16.79 -18.75
N GLU A 130 7.41 -18.13 -18.72
CA GLU A 130 6.17 -18.93 -18.68
C GLU A 130 5.39 -18.69 -17.39
N GLU A 131 6.06 -18.67 -16.24
CA GLU A 131 5.42 -18.38 -14.95
C GLU A 131 4.91 -16.94 -14.87
N LEU A 132 5.67 -15.98 -15.42
CA LEU A 132 5.20 -14.59 -15.52
C LEU A 132 3.93 -14.47 -16.38
N LEU A 133 3.84 -15.23 -17.48
CA LEU A 133 2.62 -15.28 -18.31
C LEU A 133 1.44 -15.90 -17.54
N LYS A 134 1.66 -16.98 -16.78
CA LYS A 134 0.62 -17.56 -15.91
C LYS A 134 0.12 -16.57 -14.87
N LEU A 135 1.00 -15.75 -14.30
CA LEU A 135 0.62 -14.67 -13.38
C LEU A 135 -0.18 -13.57 -14.12
N HIS A 136 0.20 -13.22 -15.35
CA HIS A 136 -0.52 -12.26 -16.18
C HIS A 136 -1.96 -12.70 -16.45
N GLU A 137 -2.15 -13.96 -16.83
CA GLU A 137 -3.47 -14.57 -17.08
C GLU A 137 -4.36 -14.54 -15.84
N GLN A 138 -3.76 -14.65 -14.65
CA GLN A 138 -4.45 -14.57 -13.36
C GLN A 138 -4.69 -13.13 -12.87
N GLY A 139 -4.28 -12.11 -13.64
CA GLY A 139 -4.59 -10.71 -13.36
C GLY A 139 -3.46 -9.90 -12.71
N VAL A 140 -2.25 -10.45 -12.61
CA VAL A 140 -1.06 -9.69 -12.17
C VAL A 140 -0.65 -8.69 -13.25
N ARG A 141 -0.21 -7.49 -12.84
CA ARG A 141 0.21 -6.39 -13.71
C ARG A 141 1.51 -5.70 -13.29
N GLY A 142 2.22 -6.27 -12.32
CA GLY A 142 3.50 -5.74 -11.88
C GLY A 142 4.21 -6.67 -10.91
N LEU A 143 5.47 -6.34 -10.63
CA LEU A 143 6.28 -6.96 -9.58
C LEU A 143 6.59 -5.95 -8.49
N ARG A 144 6.53 -6.39 -7.22
CA ARG A 144 6.93 -5.57 -6.08
C ARG A 144 8.33 -5.93 -5.60
N LEU A 145 9.16 -4.91 -5.44
CA LEU A 145 10.52 -5.01 -4.94
C LEU A 145 10.62 -4.21 -3.62
N ASN A 146 10.78 -4.92 -2.51
CA ASN A 146 11.07 -4.29 -1.22
C ASN A 146 12.58 -4.13 -1.07
N MET A 147 13.08 -2.92 -1.32
CA MET A 147 14.51 -2.63 -1.37
C MET A 147 15.15 -2.73 0.03
N GLU A 148 14.41 -2.40 1.08
CA GLU A 148 14.91 -2.45 2.46
C GLU A 148 15.00 -3.87 3.04
N ALA A 149 14.13 -4.77 2.59
CA ALA A 149 14.20 -6.17 3.00
C ALA A 149 15.38 -6.89 2.31
N ARG A 150 15.78 -6.43 1.13
CA ARG A 150 16.80 -7.10 0.32
C ARG A 150 18.20 -6.84 0.88
N ALA A 151 18.97 -7.92 1.06
CA ALA A 151 20.29 -7.90 1.68
C ALA A 151 20.33 -7.16 3.03
N GLY A 152 19.22 -7.15 3.77
CA GLY A 152 19.08 -6.38 5.01
C GLY A 152 19.22 -4.87 4.83
N GLY A 153 18.88 -4.33 3.65
CA GLY A 153 18.93 -2.91 3.33
C GLY A 153 20.35 -2.38 3.09
N LYS A 154 21.30 -3.25 2.71
CA LYS A 154 22.73 -2.92 2.58
C LYS A 154 23.26 -2.94 1.15
N LEU A 155 22.38 -2.98 0.16
CA LEU A 155 22.81 -2.85 -1.23
C LEU A 155 23.33 -1.43 -1.48
N SER A 156 24.41 -1.32 -2.23
CA SER A 156 24.82 -0.05 -2.83
C SER A 156 23.81 0.40 -3.89
N ALA A 157 23.80 1.70 -4.21
CA ALA A 157 22.97 2.24 -5.28
C ALA A 157 23.21 1.53 -6.64
N GLU A 158 24.44 1.11 -6.92
CA GLU A 158 24.75 0.34 -8.13
C GLU A 158 24.10 -1.05 -8.12
N GLU A 159 24.19 -1.79 -7.00
CA GLU A 159 23.56 -3.10 -6.86
C GLU A 159 22.04 -3.01 -6.93
N SER A 160 21.44 -2.03 -6.23
CA SER A 160 20.02 -1.72 -6.31
C SER A 160 19.62 -1.37 -7.76
N GLY A 161 20.38 -0.53 -8.45
CA GLY A 161 20.11 -0.15 -9.84
C GLY A 161 20.20 -1.33 -10.81
N ASN A 162 21.21 -2.20 -10.66
CA ASN A 162 21.37 -3.41 -11.47
C ASN A 162 20.23 -4.41 -11.21
N TYR A 163 19.75 -4.49 -9.97
CA TYR A 163 18.57 -5.29 -9.64
C TYR A 163 17.31 -4.77 -10.35
N LEU A 164 17.04 -3.47 -10.27
CA LEU A 164 15.90 -2.85 -10.96
C LEU A 164 15.94 -3.11 -12.47
N LYS A 165 17.09 -2.90 -13.12
CA LYS A 165 17.27 -3.15 -14.56
C LYS A 165 16.98 -4.60 -14.92
N ARG A 166 17.48 -5.56 -14.14
CA ARG A 166 17.25 -6.99 -14.36
C ARG A 166 15.76 -7.33 -14.28
N MET A 167 15.10 -6.90 -13.21
CA MET A 167 13.67 -7.22 -13.00
C MET A 167 12.78 -6.51 -14.01
N ALA A 168 13.09 -5.26 -14.38
CA ALA A 168 12.39 -4.53 -15.44
C ALA A 168 12.51 -5.22 -16.79
N GLY A 169 13.71 -5.72 -17.14
CA GLY A 169 13.95 -6.45 -18.37
C GLY A 169 13.04 -7.68 -18.50
N LYS A 170 12.86 -8.45 -17.41
CA LYS A 170 12.01 -9.65 -17.38
C LYS A 170 10.54 -9.38 -17.70
N ILE A 171 10.02 -8.21 -17.34
CA ILE A 171 8.58 -7.89 -17.44
C ILE A 171 8.25 -6.88 -18.55
N SER A 172 9.26 -6.36 -19.25
CA SER A 172 9.12 -5.30 -20.25
C SER A 172 8.13 -5.63 -21.38
N SER A 173 8.12 -6.89 -21.84
CA SER A 173 7.20 -7.34 -22.90
C SER A 173 5.76 -7.57 -22.43
N LEU A 174 5.50 -7.56 -21.12
CA LEU A 174 4.18 -7.81 -20.54
C LEU A 174 3.37 -6.54 -20.34
N GLY A 175 3.95 -5.36 -20.62
CA GLY A 175 3.37 -4.06 -20.31
C GLY A 175 3.18 -3.79 -18.81
N TRP A 176 3.85 -4.57 -17.95
CA TRP A 176 3.80 -4.46 -16.51
C TRP A 176 4.64 -3.29 -15.96
N HIS A 177 4.53 -3.04 -14.66
CA HIS A 177 5.34 -2.07 -13.92
C HIS A 177 6.17 -2.73 -12.80
N LEU A 178 7.21 -2.02 -12.34
CA LEU A 178 7.86 -2.31 -11.06
C LEU A 178 7.27 -1.42 -9.97
N GLN A 179 6.85 -2.00 -8.86
CA GLN A 179 6.51 -1.28 -7.66
C GLN A 179 7.65 -1.40 -6.64
N ILE A 180 8.16 -0.28 -6.14
CA ILE A 180 9.29 -0.25 -5.22
C ILE A 180 8.89 0.34 -3.87
N TYR A 181 9.29 -0.34 -2.80
CA TYR A 181 9.24 0.19 -1.43
C TYR A 181 10.65 0.54 -0.99
N THR A 182 10.91 1.85 -0.81
CA THR A 182 12.23 2.43 -0.59
C THR A 182 12.09 3.83 0.05
N SER A 183 13.21 4.47 0.40
CA SER A 183 13.29 5.80 1.00
C SER A 183 13.60 6.90 -0.02
N LEU A 184 13.30 8.17 0.32
CA LEU A 184 13.68 9.33 -0.50
C LEU A 184 15.18 9.40 -0.82
N HIS A 185 16.03 8.98 0.12
CA HIS A 185 17.48 8.94 -0.08
C HIS A 185 17.87 7.98 -1.21
N GLU A 186 17.39 6.73 -1.15
CA GLU A 186 17.69 5.73 -2.18
C GLU A 186 17.01 6.08 -3.51
N ILE A 187 15.82 6.73 -3.49
CA ILE A 187 15.19 7.29 -4.70
C ILE A 187 16.10 8.31 -5.37
N ALA A 188 16.72 9.22 -4.60
CA ALA A 188 17.63 10.22 -5.15
C ALA A 188 18.86 9.58 -5.81
N GLU A 189 19.46 8.58 -5.15
CA GLU A 189 20.61 7.83 -5.68
C GLU A 189 20.26 7.00 -6.93
N LEU A 190 19.04 6.46 -7.00
CA LEU A 190 18.58 5.62 -8.11
C LEU A 190 17.89 6.41 -9.22
N SER A 191 17.74 7.73 -9.08
CA SER A 191 16.94 8.57 -9.97
C SER A 191 17.29 8.36 -11.46
N ALA A 192 18.58 8.42 -11.80
CA ALA A 192 19.06 8.19 -13.16
C ALA A 192 18.81 6.77 -13.67
N THR A 193 18.81 5.76 -12.79
CA THR A 193 18.45 4.40 -13.19
C THR A 193 16.95 4.28 -13.46
N ILE A 194 16.12 4.77 -12.53
CA ILE A 194 14.65 4.69 -12.58
C ILE A 194 14.10 5.30 -13.88
N THR A 195 14.63 6.44 -14.32
CA THR A 195 14.16 7.12 -15.54
C THR A 195 14.50 6.38 -16.83
N THR A 196 15.47 5.45 -16.80
CA THR A 196 15.90 4.68 -17.97
C THR A 196 15.29 3.29 -18.06
N LEU A 197 14.50 2.88 -17.06
CA LEU A 197 13.90 1.54 -17.07
C LEU A 197 12.86 1.41 -18.20
N PRO A 198 12.78 0.24 -18.86
CA PRO A 198 11.85 0.00 -19.96
C PRO A 198 10.39 -0.17 -19.52
N VAL A 199 10.09 0.00 -18.23
CA VAL A 199 8.77 -0.17 -17.63
C VAL A 199 8.49 0.94 -16.65
N PRO A 200 7.20 1.26 -16.39
CA PRO A 200 6.83 2.19 -15.34
C PRO A 200 7.33 1.75 -13.97
N VAL A 201 7.64 2.73 -13.13
CA VAL A 201 8.02 2.53 -11.72
C VAL A 201 6.97 3.17 -10.84
N VAL A 202 6.48 2.44 -9.85
CA VAL A 202 5.54 2.92 -8.83
C VAL A 202 6.27 2.99 -7.50
N ILE A 203 6.34 4.18 -6.92
CA ILE A 203 6.95 4.42 -5.62
C ILE A 203 5.86 4.29 -4.54
N ASP A 204 6.06 3.36 -3.62
CA ASP A 204 5.16 3.12 -2.50
C ASP A 204 5.20 4.25 -1.46
N HIS A 205 4.04 4.55 -0.87
CA HIS A 205 3.87 5.34 0.36
C HIS A 205 4.68 6.64 0.42
N LEU A 206 4.55 7.48 -0.61
CA LEU A 206 5.22 8.78 -0.71
C LEU A 206 6.76 8.72 -0.61
N GLY A 207 7.36 7.57 -0.92
CA GLY A 207 8.82 7.35 -0.79
C GLY A 207 9.30 7.38 0.67
N LYS A 208 8.41 7.04 1.62
CA LYS A 208 8.69 7.08 3.07
C LYS A 208 9.20 8.44 3.56
N LEU A 209 8.71 9.53 2.96
CA LEU A 209 8.99 10.87 3.50
C LEU A 209 8.54 10.97 4.96
N LYS A 210 9.11 11.92 5.68
CA LYS A 210 8.72 12.23 7.07
C LYS A 210 8.10 13.61 7.12
N ALA A 211 6.83 13.69 7.54
CA ALA A 211 6.11 14.96 7.52
C ALA A 211 6.76 16.02 8.44
N GLU A 212 7.37 15.60 9.55
CA GLU A 212 8.07 16.47 10.49
C GLU A 212 9.33 17.14 9.93
N GLU A 213 9.93 16.60 8.86
CA GLU A 213 11.12 17.18 8.21
C GLU A 213 10.74 18.22 7.13
N GLY A 214 9.45 18.35 6.83
CA GLY A 214 8.93 19.34 5.88
C GLY A 214 9.29 19.05 4.41
N VAL A 215 8.76 19.86 3.50
CA VAL A 215 8.95 19.70 2.04
C VAL A 215 10.39 19.96 1.56
N GLN A 216 11.24 20.49 2.43
CA GLN A 216 12.66 20.73 2.12
C GLN A 216 13.56 19.55 2.51
N GLN A 217 12.97 18.42 2.96
CA GLN A 217 13.74 17.23 3.30
C GLN A 217 14.49 16.68 2.07
N GLN A 218 15.65 16.10 2.32
CA GLN A 218 16.52 15.55 1.27
C GLN A 218 15.77 14.46 0.48
N GLY A 219 15.88 14.53 -0.86
CA GLY A 219 15.29 13.55 -1.78
C GLY A 219 13.86 13.89 -2.22
N PHE A 220 13.14 14.82 -1.56
CA PHE A 220 11.78 15.17 -2.00
C PHE A 220 11.76 15.95 -3.32
N SER A 221 12.73 16.85 -3.53
CA SER A 221 12.93 17.55 -4.81
C SER A 221 13.21 16.60 -5.97
N GLU A 222 13.99 15.56 -5.71
CA GLU A 222 14.35 14.53 -6.66
C GLU A 222 13.13 13.68 -7.02
N LEU A 223 12.30 13.34 -6.03
CA LEU A 223 11.01 12.68 -6.27
C LEU A 223 10.10 13.52 -7.16
N LEU A 224 9.99 14.83 -6.92
CA LEU A 224 9.20 15.73 -7.77
C LEU A 224 9.76 15.78 -9.20
N THR A 225 11.07 15.80 -9.36
CA THR A 225 11.74 15.80 -10.68
C THR A 225 11.53 14.47 -11.41
N LEU A 226 11.53 13.34 -10.68
CA LEU A 226 11.28 12.02 -11.25
C LEU A 226 9.88 11.90 -11.86
N LEU A 227 8.87 12.59 -11.32
CA LEU A 227 7.53 12.60 -11.89
C LEU A 227 7.48 13.20 -13.30
N ASP A 228 8.45 14.04 -13.68
CA ASP A 228 8.51 14.63 -15.02
C ASP A 228 8.94 13.63 -16.09
N SER A 229 9.55 12.51 -15.70
CA SER A 229 10.04 11.48 -16.63
C SER A 229 8.93 10.69 -17.34
N ASP A 230 7.67 10.90 -16.96
CA ASP A 230 6.51 10.15 -17.46
C ASP A 230 6.60 8.62 -17.27
N ASN A 231 7.61 8.12 -16.57
CA ASN A 231 7.79 6.71 -16.26
C ASN A 231 7.49 6.39 -14.79
N VAL A 232 7.38 7.41 -13.93
CA VAL A 232 7.24 7.23 -12.47
C VAL A 232 5.85 7.59 -11.99
N TYR A 233 5.30 6.75 -11.11
CA TYR A 233 4.08 6.99 -10.33
C TYR A 233 4.41 7.04 -8.84
N VAL A 234 3.60 7.74 -8.06
CA VAL A 234 3.71 7.79 -6.59
C VAL A 234 2.36 7.43 -5.96
N LYS A 235 2.38 6.53 -4.97
CA LYS A 235 1.19 6.21 -4.18
C LYS A 235 1.03 7.18 -3.02
N LEU A 236 -0.05 7.96 -3.04
CA LEU A 236 -0.56 8.80 -1.96
C LEU A 236 -1.27 7.89 -0.93
N SER A 237 -0.48 7.25 -0.06
CA SER A 237 -0.96 6.13 0.78
C SER A 237 -0.25 6.06 2.12
N ALA A 238 -0.81 5.27 3.04
CA ALA A 238 -0.22 4.94 4.33
C ALA A 238 0.23 6.17 5.15
N LEU A 239 -0.61 7.20 5.24
CA LEU A 239 -0.26 8.47 5.92
C LEU A 239 0.19 8.25 7.38
N TYR A 240 -0.35 7.23 8.06
CA TYR A 240 0.04 6.84 9.41
C TYR A 240 1.50 6.37 9.55
N ARG A 241 2.18 6.03 8.44
CA ARG A 241 3.63 5.74 8.41
C ARG A 241 4.49 6.99 8.25
N VAL A 242 3.88 8.07 7.76
CA VAL A 242 4.53 9.31 7.32
C VAL A 242 4.40 10.42 8.36
N THR A 243 3.34 10.37 9.18
CA THR A 243 3.06 11.37 10.20
C THR A 243 2.47 10.77 11.48
N LYS A 244 2.69 11.47 12.60
CA LYS A 244 2.01 11.23 13.89
C LYS A 244 0.82 12.18 14.10
N ASP A 245 0.61 13.13 13.20
CA ASP A 245 -0.52 14.06 13.23
C ASP A 245 -1.80 13.33 12.82
N SER A 246 -2.71 13.15 13.78
CA SER A 246 -4.01 12.51 13.57
C SER A 246 -4.96 13.29 12.67
N THR A 247 -4.63 14.55 12.33
CA THR A 247 -5.42 15.38 11.40
C THR A 247 -4.90 15.31 9.97
N TRP A 248 -3.75 14.65 9.77
CA TRP A 248 -3.05 14.50 8.49
C TRP A 248 -2.60 15.81 7.82
N GLN A 249 -2.86 16.97 8.45
CA GLN A 249 -2.70 18.28 7.80
C GLN A 249 -1.24 18.61 7.52
N ASN A 250 -0.30 18.11 8.34
CA ASN A 250 1.11 18.30 8.05
C ASN A 250 1.61 17.52 6.83
N VAL A 251 0.83 16.57 6.29
CA VAL A 251 1.16 15.88 5.02
C VAL A 251 0.66 16.66 3.81
N ARG A 252 -0.39 17.49 3.96
CA ARG A 252 -1.00 18.25 2.87
C ARG A 252 0.02 19.01 2.00
N PRO A 253 1.04 19.72 2.53
CA PRO A 253 2.01 20.41 1.67
C PRO A 253 2.74 19.51 0.67
N PHE A 254 2.98 18.24 1.02
CA PHE A 254 3.59 17.26 0.12
C PHE A 254 2.61 16.81 -0.96
N ILE A 255 1.35 16.57 -0.58
CA ILE A 255 0.28 16.22 -1.52
C ILE A 255 0.07 17.36 -2.51
N ASP A 256 -0.03 18.60 -2.02
CA ASP A 256 -0.20 19.79 -2.86
C ASP A 256 0.97 19.95 -3.84
N ALA A 257 2.21 19.71 -3.40
CA ALA A 257 3.39 19.76 -4.27
C ALA A 257 3.37 18.68 -5.36
N LEU A 258 3.05 17.42 -4.99
CA LEU A 258 2.95 16.30 -5.94
C LEU A 258 1.82 16.52 -6.96
N VAL A 259 0.65 16.94 -6.49
CA VAL A 259 -0.53 17.22 -7.31
C VAL A 259 -0.28 18.40 -8.24
N SER A 260 0.37 19.45 -7.76
CA SER A 260 0.72 20.61 -8.59
C SER A 260 1.78 20.24 -9.64
N ARG A 261 2.64 19.25 -9.36
CA ARG A 261 3.71 18.84 -10.29
C ARG A 261 3.19 17.96 -11.42
N LYS A 262 2.50 16.87 -11.10
CA LYS A 262 2.10 15.87 -12.11
C LYS A 262 0.95 14.97 -11.62
N PRO A 263 -0.30 15.45 -11.60
CA PRO A 263 -1.44 14.68 -11.08
C PRO A 263 -1.71 13.39 -11.87
N GLU A 264 -1.27 13.31 -13.13
CA GLU A 264 -1.38 12.11 -13.98
C GLU A 264 -0.46 10.96 -13.52
N ARG A 265 0.38 11.18 -12.52
CA ARG A 265 1.31 10.18 -11.99
C ARG A 265 1.06 9.81 -10.53
N LEU A 266 -0.09 10.19 -9.99
CA LEU A 266 -0.43 9.91 -8.61
C LEU A 266 -1.52 8.84 -8.52
N LEU A 267 -1.41 7.97 -7.51
CA LEU A 267 -2.36 6.91 -7.23
C LEU A 267 -2.78 7.04 -5.77
N TRP A 268 -4.06 6.93 -5.47
CA TRP A 268 -4.53 6.84 -4.09
C TRP A 268 -4.55 5.37 -3.63
N ALA A 269 -4.22 5.12 -2.36
CA ALA A 269 -4.40 3.80 -1.74
C ALA A 269 -4.48 3.86 -0.22
N SER A 270 -5.21 2.91 0.40
CA SER A 270 -5.36 2.84 1.86
C SER A 270 -4.15 2.22 2.58
N ASP A 271 -3.47 1.25 1.94
CA ASP A 271 -2.53 0.33 2.61
C ASP A 271 -3.23 -0.61 3.61
N TRP A 272 -4.52 -0.90 3.41
CA TRP A 272 -5.26 -1.90 4.19
C TRP A 272 -4.57 -3.27 4.11
N PRO A 273 -4.44 -4.03 5.21
CA PRO A 273 -5.02 -3.83 6.54
C PRO A 273 -4.06 -3.16 7.52
N HIS A 274 -3.15 -2.30 7.06
CA HIS A 274 -2.30 -1.47 7.92
C HIS A 274 -1.28 -2.23 8.79
N THR A 275 -0.44 -3.04 8.15
CA THR A 275 0.64 -3.76 8.83
C THR A 275 1.72 -2.78 9.34
N MET A 276 1.62 -2.37 10.60
CA MET A 276 2.63 -1.57 11.30
C MET A 276 2.68 -2.00 12.76
N PRO A 277 3.87 -2.27 13.32
CA PRO A 277 3.97 -2.68 14.71
C PRO A 277 3.47 -1.55 15.62
N ALA A 278 2.80 -1.92 16.71
CA ALA A 278 2.41 -0.96 17.74
C ALA A 278 3.63 -0.18 18.27
N PRO A 279 3.46 1.10 18.69
CA PRO A 279 4.58 1.93 19.12
C PRO A 279 5.46 1.25 20.18
N GLY A 280 6.76 1.17 19.91
CA GLY A 280 7.75 0.53 20.80
C GLY A 280 7.80 -1.00 20.74
N LYS A 281 7.00 -1.65 19.89
CA LYS A 281 7.09 -3.09 19.63
C LYS A 281 7.99 -3.38 18.44
N LYS A 282 8.79 -4.45 18.57
CA LYS A 282 9.51 -5.04 17.44
C LYS A 282 8.65 -6.12 16.80
N ARG A 283 8.80 -6.26 15.50
CA ARG A 283 8.23 -7.36 14.72
C ARG A 283 8.88 -8.68 15.13
N THR A 284 8.07 -9.71 15.32
CA THR A 284 8.54 -11.07 15.60
C THR A 284 7.70 -12.09 14.83
N LYS A 285 8.31 -13.23 14.51
CA LYS A 285 7.63 -14.34 13.82
C LYS A 285 6.68 -15.09 14.76
N GLU A 286 7.00 -15.15 16.04
CA GLU A 286 6.29 -15.96 17.04
C GLU A 286 5.01 -15.26 17.54
N GLY A 287 4.97 -13.93 17.49
CA GLY A 287 3.83 -13.14 17.96
C GLY A 287 2.93 -12.70 16.81
N ILE A 288 1.61 -12.66 17.08
CA ILE A 288 0.64 -12.05 16.15
C ILE A 288 0.80 -10.53 16.20
N GLU A 289 1.14 -9.93 15.06
CA GLU A 289 1.07 -8.49 14.81
C GLU A 289 -0.36 -8.14 14.41
N TYR A 290 -1.08 -7.56 15.37
CA TYR A 290 -2.37 -6.96 15.11
C TYR A 290 -2.21 -5.68 14.30
N PHE A 291 -3.18 -5.45 13.42
CA PHE A 291 -3.17 -4.32 12.52
C PHE A 291 -3.24 -2.99 13.25
N TYR A 292 -2.54 -1.99 12.71
CA TYR A 292 -2.54 -0.67 13.29
C TYR A 292 -3.90 -0.01 13.05
N PRO A 293 -4.56 0.55 14.07
CA PRO A 293 -5.87 1.17 13.89
C PRO A 293 -5.72 2.46 13.07
N VAL A 294 -6.34 2.49 11.89
CA VAL A 294 -6.32 3.63 10.96
C VAL A 294 -7.75 4.00 10.59
N ASP A 295 -8.06 5.29 10.67
CA ASP A 295 -9.34 5.84 10.21
C ASP A 295 -9.22 6.20 8.72
N ASP A 296 -9.40 5.21 7.84
CA ASP A 296 -9.30 5.44 6.40
C ASP A 296 -10.38 6.40 5.86
N ILE A 297 -11.55 6.47 6.51
CA ILE A 297 -12.57 7.46 6.18
C ILE A 297 -12.05 8.87 6.43
N SER A 298 -11.38 9.10 7.56
CA SER A 298 -10.74 10.39 7.86
C SER A 298 -9.66 10.75 6.84
N ILE A 299 -8.83 9.79 6.42
CA ILE A 299 -7.83 10.00 5.37
C ILE A 299 -8.52 10.33 4.04
N LEU A 300 -9.54 9.57 3.66
CA LEU A 300 -10.27 9.78 2.41
C LEU A 300 -10.99 11.13 2.38
N ASN A 301 -11.61 11.53 3.49
CA ASN A 301 -12.18 12.87 3.67
C ASN A 301 -11.12 13.98 3.57
N ALA A 302 -9.93 13.76 4.13
CA ALA A 302 -8.83 14.71 4.02
C ALA A 302 -8.42 14.89 2.55
N PHE A 303 -8.23 13.80 1.78
CA PHE A 303 -7.99 13.88 0.34
C PHE A 303 -9.12 14.58 -0.42
N GLY A 304 -10.39 14.31 -0.08
CA GLY A 304 -11.52 15.02 -0.66
C GLY A 304 -11.50 16.53 -0.42
N SER A 305 -10.94 16.97 0.72
CA SER A 305 -10.75 18.39 1.04
C SER A 305 -9.52 19.02 0.37
N TRP A 306 -8.49 18.22 0.08
CA TRP A 306 -7.24 18.68 -0.54
C TRP A 306 -7.33 18.73 -2.06
N LEU A 307 -7.99 17.74 -2.68
CA LEU A 307 -8.15 17.60 -4.12
C LEU A 307 -9.43 18.32 -4.57
N THR A 308 -9.36 19.64 -4.65
CA THR A 308 -10.56 20.49 -4.86
C THR A 308 -11.14 20.43 -6.28
N SER A 309 -10.40 19.93 -7.27
CA SER A 309 -10.88 19.73 -8.64
C SER A 309 -11.42 18.31 -8.85
N LYS A 310 -12.61 18.22 -9.43
CA LYS A 310 -13.23 16.94 -9.82
C LYS A 310 -12.37 16.20 -10.85
N GLU A 311 -11.72 16.94 -11.75
CA GLU A 311 -10.82 16.43 -12.77
C GLU A 311 -9.60 15.78 -12.13
N ILE A 312 -8.97 16.45 -11.15
CA ILE A 312 -7.83 15.89 -10.41
C ILE A 312 -8.25 14.64 -9.62
N CYS A 313 -9.38 14.68 -8.92
CA CYS A 313 -9.93 13.50 -8.23
C CYS A 313 -10.14 12.33 -9.21
N THR A 314 -10.76 12.58 -10.36
CA THR A 314 -10.99 11.55 -11.38
C THR A 314 -9.67 11.03 -11.95
N GLN A 315 -8.69 11.91 -12.15
CA GLN A 315 -7.37 11.54 -12.62
C GLN A 315 -6.70 10.54 -11.67
N ILE A 316 -6.64 10.86 -10.37
CA ILE A 316 -5.92 10.10 -9.36
C ILE A 316 -6.64 8.80 -8.99
N PHE A 317 -7.97 8.84 -8.81
CA PHE A 317 -8.75 7.68 -8.35
C PHE A 317 -9.18 6.75 -9.48
N VAL A 318 -9.28 7.23 -10.73
CA VAL A 318 -9.88 6.46 -11.83
C VAL A 318 -8.94 6.32 -13.02
N ILE A 319 -8.48 7.42 -13.61
CA ILE A 319 -7.77 7.39 -14.90
C ILE A 319 -6.37 6.79 -14.74
N ASN A 320 -5.58 7.24 -13.76
CA ASN A 320 -4.23 6.74 -13.53
C ASN A 320 -4.22 5.24 -13.20
N PRO A 321 -5.06 4.72 -12.27
CA PRO A 321 -5.13 3.29 -12.03
C PRO A 321 -5.61 2.50 -13.25
N THR A 322 -6.58 3.03 -14.01
CA THR A 322 -7.04 2.35 -15.25
C THR A 322 -5.90 2.16 -16.24
N ARG A 323 -5.15 3.24 -16.50
CA ARG A 323 -4.01 3.22 -17.42
C ARG A 323 -2.90 2.29 -16.96
N LEU A 324 -2.69 2.18 -15.65
CA LEU A 324 -1.58 1.37 -15.12
C LEU A 324 -1.93 -0.11 -14.95
N TYR A 325 -3.19 -0.47 -14.71
CA TYR A 325 -3.55 -1.85 -14.33
C TYR A 325 -4.62 -2.51 -15.23
N TRP A 326 -5.31 -1.75 -16.10
CA TRP A 326 -6.41 -2.29 -16.93
C TRP A 326 -6.29 -2.03 -18.44
N THR A 327 -5.32 -1.23 -18.90
CA THR A 327 -5.08 -1.00 -20.33
C THR A 327 -3.90 -1.79 -20.88
N ILE A 328 -3.48 -2.85 -20.16
CA ILE A 328 -2.34 -3.72 -20.49
C ILE A 328 -2.83 -5.04 -21.06
#